data_AF-A0A7V5C8H5-F1
#
_entry.id   AF-A0A7V5C8H5-F1
#
_cell.length_a   1.000
_cell.length_b   1.000
_cell.length_c   1.000
_cell.angle_alpha   90.00
_cell.angle_beta   90.00
_cell.angle_gamma   90.00
#
_symmetry.space_group_name_H-M   'P 1'
#
loop_
_entity.id
_entity.type
_entity.pdbx_description
1 polymer ?
#
loop_
_entity_poly.entity_id
_entity_poly.type
_entity_poly.pdbx_seq_one_letter_code
_entity_poly.pdbx_strand_id
1 'polypeptide(L)'
;TPRDEAEADTILEARPSDATEAELRSYIADLNSDEQASLVALAWIGRDTFSADDLDEAIETAKAEASTPTEEYLLGMPLLSDYLTAGLEALGLDADDLIDEHLK
;
A
#
# COMPACT_ATOMS: atom_id res chain seq x y z
N THR A 1 -3.55 -11.84 -43.68
CA THR A 1 -2.40 -11.09 -43.15
C THR A 1 -2.34 -11.40 -41.67
N PRO A 2 -1.17 -11.77 -41.10
CA PRO A 2 -1.06 -12.05 -39.68
C PRO A 2 -1.10 -10.71 -38.95
N ARG A 3 -2.30 -10.26 -38.60
CA ARG A 3 -2.55 -9.02 -37.85
C ARG A 3 -3.72 -9.20 -36.89
N ASP A 4 -3.89 -10.42 -36.39
CA ASP A 4 -4.86 -10.69 -35.32
C ASP A 4 -4.20 -11.43 -34.13
N GLU A 5 -2.94 -11.86 -34.24
CA GLU A 5 -2.19 -12.50 -33.15
C GLU A 5 -1.43 -11.50 -32.26
N ALA A 6 -1.12 -10.29 -32.75
CA ALA A 6 -0.35 -9.30 -32.00
C ALA A 6 -1.19 -8.50 -30.98
N GLU A 7 -2.51 -8.37 -31.18
CA GLU A 7 -3.39 -7.66 -30.24
C GLU A 7 -3.81 -8.55 -29.06
N ALA A 8 -3.90 -9.86 -29.26
CA ALA A 8 -4.18 -10.82 -28.18
C ALA A 8 -3.03 -10.88 -27.16
N ASP A 9 -1.78 -10.70 -27.60
CA ASP A 9 -0.60 -10.70 -26.73
C ASP A 9 -0.55 -9.43 -25.86
N THR A 10 -0.92 -8.26 -26.40
CA THR A 10 -0.95 -7.00 -25.64
C THR A 10 -2.07 -6.96 -24.59
N ILE A 11 -3.21 -7.58 -24.89
CA ILE A 11 -4.33 -7.72 -23.93
C ILE A 11 -4.00 -8.73 -22.84
N LEU A 12 -3.17 -9.74 -23.12
CA LEU A 12 -2.75 -10.77 -22.17
C LEU A 12 -1.63 -10.31 -21.22
N GLU A 13 -0.83 -9.33 -21.65
CA GLU A 13 0.18 -8.65 -20.80
C GLU A 13 -0.45 -7.70 -19.77
N ALA A 14 -1.64 -7.14 -20.05
CA ALA A 14 -2.44 -6.43 -19.06
C ALA A 14 -3.13 -7.43 -18.13
N ARG A 15 -2.36 -8.12 -17.29
CA ARG A 15 -2.93 -9.00 -16.27
C ARG A 15 -3.75 -8.15 -15.30
N PRO A 16 -4.89 -8.66 -14.79
CA PRO A 16 -5.69 -7.93 -13.79
C PRO A 16 -4.86 -7.50 -12.57
N SER A 17 -3.79 -8.23 -12.22
CA SER A 17 -2.81 -7.84 -11.19
C SER A 17 -2.12 -6.51 -11.49
N ASP A 18 -1.78 -6.25 -12.75
CA ASP A 18 -0.97 -5.11 -13.17
C ASP A 18 -1.84 -3.85 -13.26
N ALA A 19 -3.11 -4.02 -13.65
CA ALA A 19 -4.10 -2.96 -13.57
C ALA A 19 -4.39 -2.57 -12.11
N THR A 20 -4.56 -3.55 -11.22
CA THR A 20 -4.77 -3.31 -9.78
C THR A 20 -3.54 -2.69 -9.11
N GLU A 21 -2.33 -3.12 -9.48
CA GLU A 21 -1.09 -2.49 -8.99
C GLU A 21 -0.98 -1.04 -9.46
N ALA A 22 -1.30 -0.75 -10.73
CA ALA A 22 -1.26 0.59 -11.27
C ALA A 22 -2.27 1.53 -10.58
N GLU A 23 -3.48 1.04 -10.29
CA GLU A 23 -4.48 1.79 -9.53
C GLU A 23 -4.01 2.06 -8.09
N LEU A 24 -3.50 1.04 -7.39
CA LEU A 24 -2.97 1.20 -6.02
C LEU A 24 -1.77 2.15 -5.99
N ARG A 25 -0.89 2.07 -6.99
CA ARG A 25 0.25 2.98 -7.15
C ARG A 25 -0.23 4.42 -7.27
N SER A 26 -1.19 4.69 -8.17
CA SER A 26 -1.74 6.04 -8.35
C SER A 26 -2.40 6.54 -7.07
N TYR A 27 -3.16 5.67 -6.40
CA TYR A 27 -3.83 6.02 -5.14
C TYR A 27 -2.84 6.45 -4.06
N ILE A 28 -1.76 5.67 -3.84
CA ILE A 28 -0.73 6.01 -2.86
C ILE A 28 0.01 7.30 -3.25
N ALA A 29 0.28 7.51 -4.54
CA ALA A 29 0.95 8.70 -5.04
C ALA A 29 0.10 9.98 -4.87
N ASP A 30 -1.23 9.87 -4.91
CA ASP A 30 -2.16 10.98 -4.73
C ASP A 30 -2.37 11.39 -3.26
N LEU A 31 -1.95 10.55 -2.30
CA LEU A 31 -1.96 10.87 -0.87
C LEU A 31 -1.00 12.03 -0.56
N ASN A 32 -1.33 12.83 0.45
CA ASN A 32 -0.42 13.85 0.93
C ASN A 32 0.76 13.23 1.71
N SER A 33 1.82 14.00 1.96
CA SER A 33 3.04 13.48 2.59
C SER A 33 2.82 12.89 3.99
N ASP A 34 1.89 13.44 4.77
CA ASP A 34 1.57 12.90 6.11
C ASP A 34 0.81 11.57 6.01
N GLU A 35 -0.12 11.45 5.05
CA GLU A 35 -0.85 10.22 4.77
C GLU A 35 0.08 9.11 4.26
N GLN A 36 1.00 9.43 3.36
CA GLN A 36 2.01 8.50 2.86
C GLN A 36 2.92 7.99 4.00
N ALA A 37 3.40 8.90 4.85
CA ALA A 37 4.20 8.53 6.01
C ALA A 37 3.42 7.65 7.02
N SER A 38 2.13 7.95 7.20
CA SER A 38 1.24 7.14 8.04
C SER A 38 1.08 5.72 7.50
N LEU A 39 0.98 5.56 6.18
CA LEU A 39 0.88 4.24 5.54
C LEU A 39 2.18 3.42 5.68
N VAL A 40 3.34 4.08 5.58
CA VAL A 40 4.64 3.46 5.85
C VAL A 40 4.78 3.05 7.31
N ALA A 41 4.43 3.93 8.25
CA ALA A 41 4.46 3.65 9.67
C ALA A 41 3.55 2.47 10.03
N LEU A 42 2.35 2.41 9.46
CA LEU A 42 1.42 1.29 9.62
C LEU A 42 2.03 -0.04 9.16
N ALA A 43 2.64 -0.06 7.97
CA ALA A 43 3.34 -1.26 7.47
C ALA A 43 4.54 -1.65 8.35
N TRP A 44 5.24 -0.68 8.94
CA TRP A 44 6.33 -0.93 9.88
C TRP A 44 5.87 -1.51 11.21
N ILE A 45 4.71 -1.08 11.71
CA ILE A 45 4.09 -1.65 12.91
C ILE A 45 3.67 -3.10 12.64
N GLY A 46 2.98 -3.37 11.52
CA GLY A 46 2.52 -4.73 11.21
C GLY A 46 3.61 -5.75 10.91
N ARG A 47 4.86 -5.31 10.69
CA ARG A 47 6.04 -6.19 10.58
C ARG A 47 6.95 -6.15 11.82
N ASP A 48 6.45 -5.60 12.92
CA ASP A 48 7.13 -5.49 14.21
C ASP A 48 8.44 -4.66 14.19
N THR A 49 8.57 -3.68 13.28
CA THR A 49 9.69 -2.70 13.32
C THR A 49 9.47 -1.63 14.38
N PHE A 50 8.22 -1.22 14.57
CA PHE A 50 7.77 -0.32 15.63
C PHE A 50 6.61 -1.00 16.37
N SER A 51 6.35 -0.59 17.62
CA SER A 51 5.13 -1.00 18.31
C SER A 51 3.98 -0.04 18.00
N ALA A 52 2.74 -0.46 18.29
CA ALA A 52 1.57 0.40 18.16
C ALA A 52 1.64 1.67 19.03
N ASP A 53 2.30 1.57 20.19
CA ASP A 53 2.50 2.72 21.10
C ASP A 53 3.50 3.74 20.54
N ASP A 54 4.33 3.34 19.56
CA ASP A 54 5.36 4.17 18.93
C ASP A 54 4.90 4.78 17.59
N LEU A 55 3.58 4.83 17.32
CA LEU A 55 3.03 5.28 16.04
C LEU A 55 3.54 6.67 15.62
N ASP A 56 3.53 7.64 16.54
CA ASP A 56 3.99 9.00 16.24
C ASP A 56 5.49 9.03 15.86
N GLU A 57 6.30 8.22 16.54
CA GLU A 57 7.73 8.10 16.22
C GLU A 57 7.95 7.41 14.88
N ALA A 58 7.17 6.37 14.58
CA ALA A 58 7.20 5.67 13.31
C ALA A 58 6.83 6.61 12.14
N ILE A 59 5.83 7.47 12.31
CA ILE A 59 5.42 8.47 11.32
C ILE A 59 6.53 9.49 11.07
N GLU A 60 7.11 10.06 12.12
CA GLU A 60 8.18 11.05 11.97
C GLU A 60 9.44 10.43 11.35
N THR A 61 9.74 9.16 11.70
CA THR A 61 10.82 8.39 11.07
C THR A 61 10.53 8.16 9.59
N ALA A 62 9.30 7.77 9.22
CA ALA A 62 8.90 7.57 7.83
C ALA A 62 9.04 8.86 7.01
N LYS A 63 8.65 10.02 7.56
CA LYS A 63 8.86 11.33 6.91
C LYS A 63 10.33 11.65 6.70
N ALA A 64 11.17 11.36 7.70
CA ALA A 64 12.60 11.63 7.64
C ALA A 64 13.32 10.72 6.63
N GLU A 65 12.86 9.47 6.47
CA GLU A 65 13.47 8.47 5.59
C GLU A 65 12.91 8.45 4.15
N ALA A 66 11.85 9.24 3.87
CA ALA A 66 11.18 9.34 2.58
C ALA A 66 12.08 9.90 1.46
N SER A 67 12.98 9.04 0.96
CA SER A 67 13.99 9.35 -0.07
C SER A 67 13.66 8.76 -1.44
N THR A 68 12.70 7.84 -1.48
CA THR A 68 12.12 7.24 -2.69
C THR A 68 10.63 7.51 -2.71
N PRO A 69 9.96 7.51 -3.88
CA PRO A 69 8.51 7.59 -3.95
C PRO A 69 7.86 6.50 -3.08
N THR A 70 6.91 6.89 -2.23
CA THR A 70 6.33 6.00 -1.22
C THR A 70 5.60 4.83 -1.86
N GLU A 71 4.93 5.06 -2.98
CA GLU A 71 4.25 4.05 -3.77
C GLU A 71 5.21 2.99 -4.30
N GLU A 72 6.43 3.36 -4.70
CA GLU A 72 7.45 2.42 -5.14
C GLU A 72 8.00 1.61 -3.97
N TYR A 73 8.23 2.25 -2.83
CA TYR A 73 8.70 1.61 -1.61
C TYR A 73 7.70 0.57 -1.07
N LEU A 74 6.43 0.95 -0.93
CA LEU A 74 5.38 0.09 -0.40
C LEU A 74 5.07 -1.06 -1.35
N LEU A 75 4.87 -0.80 -2.64
CA LEU A 75 4.60 -1.88 -3.62
C LEU A 75 5.79 -2.83 -3.80
N GLY A 76 7.00 -2.38 -3.47
CA GLY A 76 8.19 -3.22 -3.39
C GLY A 76 8.25 -4.13 -2.16
N MET A 77 7.39 -3.94 -1.15
CA MET A 77 7.36 -4.80 0.04
C MET A 77 6.65 -6.13 -0.24
N PRO A 78 7.35 -7.26 -0.12
CA PRO A 78 6.67 -8.55 -0.07
C PRO A 78 5.69 -8.56 1.11
N LEU A 79 4.47 -9.04 0.89
CA LEU A 79 3.43 -9.15 1.94
C LEU A 79 2.93 -7.80 2.49
N LEU A 80 2.99 -6.71 1.69
CA LEU A 80 2.45 -5.41 2.09
C LEU A 80 1.04 -5.52 2.67
N SER A 81 0.14 -6.27 2.02
CA SER A 81 -1.24 -6.43 2.48
C SER A 81 -1.31 -7.03 3.89
N ASP A 82 -0.50 -8.04 4.19
CA ASP A 82 -0.48 -8.68 5.51
C ASP A 82 0.05 -7.71 6.57
N TYR A 83 1.07 -6.91 6.25
CA TYR A 83 1.60 -5.90 7.16
C TYR A 83 0.62 -4.76 7.42
N LEU A 84 -0.12 -4.30 6.41
CA LEU A 84 -1.14 -3.28 6.63
C LEU A 84 -2.27 -3.79 7.54
N THR A 85 -2.73 -5.02 7.32
CA THR A 85 -3.75 -5.65 8.20
C THR A 85 -3.24 -5.80 9.62
N ALA A 86 -2.04 -6.39 9.82
CA ALA A 86 -1.46 -6.56 11.14
C ALA A 86 -1.20 -5.21 11.84
N GLY A 87 -0.82 -4.17 11.10
CA GLY A 87 -0.65 -2.83 11.63
C GLY A 87 -1.97 -2.22 12.13
N LEU A 88 -3.07 -2.40 11.38
CA LEU A 88 -4.40 -1.94 11.79
C LEU A 88 -4.87 -2.66 13.05
N GLU A 89 -4.72 -3.99 13.08
CA GLU A 89 -5.05 -4.81 14.25
C GLU A 89 -4.25 -4.39 15.49
N ALA A 90 -2.95 -4.10 15.32
CA ALA A 90 -2.08 -3.63 16.40
C ALA A 90 -2.52 -2.28 16.97
N LEU A 91 -3.11 -1.40 16.14
CA LEU A 91 -3.70 -0.13 16.55
C LEU A 91 -5.10 -0.28 17.15
N GLY A 92 -5.62 -1.51 17.27
CA GLY A 92 -6.97 -1.79 17.75
C GLY A 92 -8.06 -1.39 16.74
N LEU A 93 -7.70 -1.27 15.47
CA LEU A 93 -8.62 -1.03 14.37
C LEU A 93 -8.95 -2.37 13.71
N ASP A 94 -10.17 -2.87 13.91
CA ASP A 94 -10.66 -4.00 13.14
C ASP A 94 -10.85 -3.56 11.68
N ALA A 95 -10.03 -4.10 10.77
CA ALA A 95 -10.10 -3.78 9.35
C ALA A 95 -11.48 -4.07 8.76
N ASP A 96 -12.16 -5.12 9.24
CA ASP A 96 -13.52 -5.48 8.86
C ASP A 96 -14.57 -4.45 9.32
N ASP A 97 -14.40 -3.85 10.50
CA ASP A 97 -15.30 -2.82 11.02
C ASP A 97 -15.13 -1.49 10.26
N LEU A 98 -13.89 -1.15 9.86
CA LEU A 98 -13.61 0.05 9.05
C LEU A 98 -14.17 -0.05 7.62
N ILE A 99 -14.13 -1.25 7.03
CA ILE A 99 -14.72 -1.50 5.69
C ILE A 99 -16.25 -1.32 5.73
N ASP A 100 -16.92 -1.73 6.81
CA ASP A 100 -18.38 -1.58 6.98
C ASP A 100 -18.83 -0.14 7.28
N GLU A 101 -17.94 0.74 7.77
CA GLU A 101 -18.24 2.16 7.98
C GLU A 101 -18.22 2.95 6.65
N HIS A 102 -17.30 2.63 5.74
CA HIS A 102 -17.15 3.36 4.47
C HIS A 102 -18.10 2.90 3.36
N LEU A 103 -18.82 1.80 3.54
CA LEU A 103 -19.78 1.24 2.57
C LEU A 103 -21.25 1.55 2.86
N LYS A 104 -21.54 2.48 3.79
CA LYS A 104 -22.89 2.96 4.12
C LYS A 104 -23.26 4.28 3.44
#